data_AF-A0A962RZB6-F1
#
_entry.id   AF-A0A962RZB6-F1
#
_cell.length_a   1.000
_cell.length_b   1.000
_cell.length_c   1.000
_cell.angle_alpha   90.00
_cell.angle_beta   90.00
_cell.angle_gamma   90.00
#
_symmetry.space_group_name_H-M   'P 1'
#
loop_
_entity.id
_entity.type
_entity.pdbx_description
1 polymer ?
#
loop_
_entity_poly.entity_id
_entity_poly.type
_entity_poly.pdbx_seq_one_letter_code
_entity_poly.pdbx_strand_id
1 'polypeptide(L)'
;MLKSLSRLSLAVAAAVPLAAGAFSPEDHLAWLKANQSAEPQFVDGDVITYDKADLIRPFIPAEQQDELIFDGMEMTIKDAGDLTPAEAYKVATEKFKGQATLAADGAIENYTAGRPFDPATFTPGSKEDGWKMVWNWMYRWQNDGLKIAEVHWVWVRRGGDHSGHEVMSADGGKYAEYYRGGGAFERVLAGPYQRVMMSGRADLPETNYKMNNGEGFAKNTNFREYTGFNSPFDIAGTAFLILRYDDPRKADDSWAYIPSLRRVRRISVEVKSDSLLGTDHTLEDFYGFNGRPMEHEWEYVGTARILAVARSRTTDTVYYGPSGWAPLDDWALRTVDVMRMYPQRENHPYSTKFIYVDRQSGEAYYANAFDKAGELWKIWQIQKSWTEDPQYAAQQDKFKGDPTPAGARVESFQSINVVDLQNDRGTLVPCRGASYPDTELSKIKRTHDVNYLTEGR
;
A
#
# COMPACT_ATOMS: atom_id res chain seq x y z
N MET A 1 -40.21 42.85 3.55
CA MET A 1 -39.35 41.72 3.98
C MET A 1 -38.68 41.14 2.76
N LEU A 2 -37.52 41.68 2.37
CA LEU A 2 -36.66 41.09 1.34
C LEU A 2 -35.85 39.96 2.00
N LYS A 3 -36.04 38.72 1.54
CA LYS A 3 -35.11 37.62 1.86
C LYS A 3 -33.91 37.74 0.92
N SER A 4 -32.73 37.88 1.50
CA SER A 4 -31.45 37.93 0.78
C SER A 4 -31.22 36.62 0.04
N LEU A 5 -31.05 36.69 -1.27
CA LEU A 5 -30.39 35.66 -2.05
C LEU A 5 -28.93 35.58 -1.58
N SER A 6 -28.55 34.48 -0.90
CA SER A 6 -27.14 34.18 -0.73
C SER A 6 -26.59 33.77 -2.09
N ARG A 7 -25.49 34.43 -2.49
CA ARG A 7 -24.76 34.06 -3.70
C ARG A 7 -24.09 32.72 -3.42
N LEU A 8 -24.52 31.66 -4.10
CA LEU A 8 -23.71 30.45 -4.27
C LEU A 8 -22.45 30.86 -5.03
N SER A 9 -21.35 31.01 -4.31
CA SER A 9 -20.03 31.01 -4.91
C SER A 9 -19.72 29.56 -5.30
N LEU A 10 -19.83 29.25 -6.59
CA LEU A 10 -19.19 28.07 -7.17
C LEU A 10 -17.70 28.19 -6.83
N ALA A 11 -17.19 27.29 -5.99
CA ALA A 11 -15.75 27.11 -5.90
C ALA A 11 -15.31 26.59 -7.28
N VAL A 12 -14.78 27.48 -8.11
CA VAL A 12 -14.06 27.06 -9.31
C VAL A 12 -12.89 26.25 -8.80
N ALA A 13 -12.96 24.92 -8.95
CA ALA A 13 -11.80 24.08 -8.77
C ALA A 13 -10.73 24.66 -9.69
N ALA A 14 -9.66 25.20 -9.09
CA ALA A 14 -8.54 25.67 -9.86
C ALA A 14 -7.91 24.41 -10.48
N ALA A 15 -8.27 24.12 -11.73
CA ALA A 15 -7.38 23.42 -12.62
C ALA A 15 -6.11 24.28 -12.64
N VAL A 16 -5.12 23.90 -11.83
CA VAL A 16 -3.79 24.50 -11.91
C VAL A 16 -3.39 24.28 -13.36
N PRO A 17 -3.18 25.34 -14.16
CA PRO A 17 -2.72 25.17 -15.51
C PRO A 17 -1.40 24.42 -15.38
N LEU A 18 -1.31 23.22 -15.93
CA LEU A 18 -0.03 22.60 -16.20
C LEU A 18 0.74 23.64 -17.02
N ALA A 19 1.69 24.34 -16.39
CA ALA A 19 2.69 25.07 -17.12
C ALA A 19 3.33 24.06 -18.09
N ALA A 20 3.85 24.51 -19.23
CA ALA A 20 4.36 23.64 -20.30
C ALA A 20 5.62 22.80 -19.92
N GLY A 21 5.86 22.54 -18.64
CA GLY A 21 6.89 21.65 -18.09
C GLY A 21 6.29 20.40 -17.43
N ALA A 22 7.14 19.43 -17.11
CA ALA A 22 6.74 18.20 -16.42
C ALA A 22 6.22 18.48 -15.01
N PHE A 23 5.25 17.68 -14.55
CA PHE A 23 4.66 17.81 -13.21
C PHE A 23 5.72 17.52 -12.14
N SER A 24 5.91 18.47 -11.21
CA SER A 24 6.97 18.47 -10.21
C SER A 24 6.46 18.19 -8.78
N PRO A 25 7.34 17.89 -7.80
CA PRO A 25 6.96 17.81 -6.39
C PRO A 25 6.29 19.10 -5.88
N GLU A 26 6.70 20.25 -6.41
CA GLU A 26 6.15 21.55 -6.05
C GLU A 26 4.72 21.72 -6.57
N ASP A 27 4.39 21.18 -7.75
CA ASP A 27 3.02 21.15 -8.27
C ASP A 27 2.10 20.29 -7.41
N HIS A 28 2.61 19.14 -6.94
CA HIS A 28 1.90 18.28 -5.99
C HIS A 28 1.60 19.01 -4.66
N LEU A 29 2.61 19.68 -4.09
CA LEU A 29 2.44 20.50 -2.89
C LEU A 29 1.47 21.67 -3.10
N ALA A 30 1.49 22.28 -4.29
CA ALA A 30 0.54 23.33 -4.65
C ALA A 30 -0.89 22.80 -4.73
N TRP A 31 -1.10 21.61 -5.32
CA TRP A 31 -2.41 20.94 -5.33
C TRP A 31 -2.89 20.64 -3.90
N LEU A 32 -2.03 20.06 -3.05
CA LEU A 32 -2.37 19.79 -1.65
C LEU A 32 -2.83 21.07 -0.95
N LYS A 33 -2.07 22.15 -1.08
CA LYS A 33 -2.37 23.44 -0.47
C LYS A 33 -3.69 24.04 -0.97
N ALA A 34 -3.94 23.96 -2.28
CA ALA A 34 -5.14 24.51 -2.90
C ALA A 34 -6.43 23.80 -2.46
N ASN A 35 -6.34 22.50 -2.12
CA ASN A 35 -7.49 21.66 -1.81
C ASN A 35 -7.68 21.37 -0.31
N GLN A 36 -6.83 21.91 0.58
CA GLN A 36 -6.96 21.73 2.04
C GLN A 36 -8.35 22.09 2.58
N SER A 37 -8.97 23.14 2.04
CA SER A 37 -10.27 23.65 2.48
C SER A 37 -11.41 23.24 1.54
N ALA A 38 -11.19 22.25 0.66
CA ALA A 38 -12.24 21.78 -0.22
C ALA A 38 -13.32 21.03 0.58
N GLU A 39 -14.58 21.39 0.35
CA GLU A 39 -15.73 20.71 0.94
C GLU A 39 -16.44 19.85 -0.10
N PRO A 40 -16.76 18.59 0.23
CA PRO A 40 -17.37 17.67 -0.71
C PRO A 40 -18.77 18.16 -1.08
N GLN A 41 -19.07 18.10 -2.37
CA GLN A 41 -20.39 18.42 -2.93
C GLN A 41 -21.14 17.14 -3.35
N PHE A 42 -20.78 16.02 -2.73
CA PHE A 42 -21.37 14.70 -2.90
C PHE A 42 -21.68 14.10 -1.53
N VAL A 43 -22.58 13.12 -1.48
CA VAL A 43 -23.01 12.43 -0.27
C VAL A 43 -22.92 10.90 -0.42
N ASP A 44 -23.05 10.18 0.70
CA ASP A 44 -23.11 8.72 0.69
C ASP A 44 -24.19 8.19 -0.26
N GLY A 45 -23.81 7.25 -1.12
CA GLY A 45 -24.67 6.65 -2.14
C GLY A 45 -24.70 7.38 -3.48
N ASP A 46 -24.08 8.55 -3.61
CA ASP A 46 -23.94 9.20 -4.92
C ASP A 46 -23.11 8.33 -5.88
N VAL A 47 -23.48 8.38 -7.16
CA VAL A 47 -22.69 7.79 -8.24
C VAL A 47 -22.18 8.94 -9.12
N ILE A 48 -20.86 9.14 -9.10
CA ILE A 48 -20.19 10.20 -9.85
C ILE A 48 -19.72 9.64 -11.20
N THR A 49 -20.19 10.29 -12.26
CA THR A 49 -19.84 10.01 -13.66
C THR A 49 -18.98 11.15 -14.22
N TYR A 50 -18.41 10.96 -15.41
CA TYR A 50 -17.45 11.90 -16.02
C TYR A 50 -17.97 13.34 -16.12
N ASP A 51 -19.24 13.55 -16.46
CA ASP A 51 -19.89 14.87 -16.54
C ASP A 51 -19.92 15.63 -15.20
N LYS A 52 -19.69 14.93 -14.08
CA LYS A 52 -19.64 15.47 -12.72
C LYS A 52 -18.26 15.34 -12.08
N ALA A 53 -17.23 15.01 -12.85
CA ALA A 53 -15.90 14.77 -12.32
C ALA A 53 -15.31 15.94 -11.51
N ASP A 54 -15.69 17.18 -11.82
CA ASP A 54 -15.23 18.35 -11.08
C ASP A 54 -15.63 18.34 -9.59
N LEU A 55 -16.67 17.58 -9.22
CA LEU A 55 -17.07 17.39 -7.81
C LEU A 55 -16.05 16.58 -7.01
N ILE A 56 -15.24 15.74 -7.67
CA ILE A 56 -14.30 14.81 -7.02
C ILE A 56 -12.82 15.18 -7.23
N ARG A 57 -12.48 16.02 -8.22
CA ARG A 57 -11.10 16.46 -8.48
C ARG A 57 -10.36 17.02 -7.24
N PRO A 58 -10.99 17.80 -6.35
CA PRO A 58 -10.32 18.29 -5.14
C PRO A 58 -9.88 17.19 -4.18
N PHE A 59 -10.43 15.97 -4.31
CA PHE A 59 -10.20 14.83 -3.43
C PHE A 59 -9.44 13.70 -4.12
N ILE A 60 -8.93 13.92 -5.34
CA ILE A 60 -8.06 12.96 -6.04
C ILE A 60 -6.74 13.68 -6.34
N PRO A 61 -5.60 13.19 -5.84
CA PRO A 61 -4.29 13.79 -6.11
C PRO A 61 -4.12 14.08 -7.61
N ALA A 62 -3.60 15.25 -7.96
CA ALA A 62 -3.57 15.74 -9.35
C ALA A 62 -2.97 14.71 -10.31
N GLU A 63 -1.86 14.09 -9.91
CA GLU A 63 -1.16 13.06 -10.68
C GLU A 63 -1.95 11.77 -10.91
N GLN A 64 -3.02 11.53 -10.15
CA GLN A 64 -3.89 10.35 -10.27
C GLN A 64 -5.13 10.61 -11.14
N GLN A 65 -5.45 11.89 -11.40
CA GLN A 65 -6.75 12.26 -11.98
C GLN A 65 -6.95 11.69 -13.38
N ASP A 66 -5.93 11.70 -14.23
CA ASP A 66 -6.04 11.21 -15.61
C ASP A 66 -6.27 9.68 -15.67
N GLU A 67 -5.89 8.95 -14.62
CA GLU A 67 -6.10 7.50 -14.53
C GLU A 67 -7.45 7.11 -13.93
N LEU A 68 -8.11 8.04 -13.23
CA LEU A 68 -9.36 7.78 -12.53
C LEU A 68 -10.56 8.52 -13.13
N ILE A 69 -10.31 9.58 -13.90
CA ILE A 69 -11.32 10.47 -14.48
C ILE A 69 -11.30 10.37 -16.00
N PHE A 70 -12.19 9.55 -16.54
CA PHE A 70 -12.30 9.29 -17.98
C PHE A 70 -13.76 9.09 -18.40
N ASP A 71 -14.03 9.18 -19.70
CA ASP A 71 -15.37 8.94 -20.24
C ASP A 71 -15.83 7.49 -19.97
N GLY A 72 -17.06 7.32 -19.49
CA GLY A 72 -17.58 6.05 -19.01
C GLY A 72 -17.17 5.70 -17.58
N MET A 73 -16.54 6.62 -16.83
CA MET A 73 -16.22 6.36 -15.43
C MET A 73 -17.47 6.23 -14.55
N GLU A 74 -17.36 5.41 -13.51
CA GLU A 74 -18.30 5.36 -12.41
C GLU A 74 -17.54 5.30 -11.08
N MET A 75 -17.87 6.23 -10.17
CA MET A 75 -17.35 6.27 -8.81
C MET A 75 -18.51 6.34 -7.82
N THR A 76 -18.86 5.22 -7.20
CA THR A 76 -19.87 5.21 -6.13
C THR A 76 -19.25 5.73 -4.84
N ILE A 77 -19.83 6.77 -4.26
CA ILE A 77 -19.40 7.31 -2.97
C ILE A 77 -20.03 6.48 -1.85
N LYS A 78 -19.20 6.03 -0.92
CA LYS A 78 -19.65 5.34 0.29
C LYS A 78 -18.92 5.79 1.54
N ASP A 79 -19.65 5.88 2.64
CA ASP A 79 -19.04 5.96 3.96
C ASP A 79 -18.34 4.63 4.28
N ALA A 80 -17.03 4.70 4.57
CA ALA A 80 -16.27 3.51 4.97
C ALA A 80 -16.67 3.03 6.38
N GLY A 81 -17.33 3.88 7.18
CA GLY A 81 -17.64 3.60 8.58
C GLY A 81 -16.40 3.57 9.47
N ASP A 82 -16.46 2.76 10.52
CA ASP A 82 -15.37 2.65 11.50
C ASP A 82 -14.30 1.64 11.08
N LEU A 83 -13.16 2.16 10.61
CA LEU A 83 -11.95 1.39 10.28
C LEU A 83 -10.90 1.46 11.39
N THR A 84 -11.28 1.78 12.64
CA THR A 84 -10.30 1.82 13.74
C THR A 84 -9.72 0.43 14.00
N PRO A 85 -8.41 0.35 14.33
CA PRO A 85 -7.73 -0.91 14.59
C PRO A 85 -8.31 -1.66 15.80
N ALA A 86 -7.88 -2.90 15.97
CA ALA A 86 -8.31 -3.76 17.08
C ALA A 86 -8.08 -3.12 18.47
N GLU A 87 -8.89 -3.52 19.43
CA GLU A 87 -8.82 -3.02 20.82
C GLU A 87 -7.43 -3.22 21.43
N ALA A 88 -6.80 -4.37 21.16
CA ALA A 88 -5.45 -4.66 21.62
C ALA A 88 -4.43 -3.58 21.21
N TYR A 89 -4.51 -3.08 19.97
CA TYR A 89 -3.65 -2.01 19.48
C TYR A 89 -3.91 -0.68 20.20
N LYS A 90 -5.18 -0.34 20.45
CA LYS A 90 -5.56 0.89 21.18
C LYS A 90 -5.10 0.84 22.64
N VAL A 91 -5.29 -0.31 23.31
CA VAL A 91 -4.81 -0.54 24.68
C VAL A 91 -3.29 -0.44 24.76
N ALA A 92 -2.56 -1.06 23.84
CA ALA A 92 -1.09 -0.96 23.78
C ALA A 92 -0.63 0.49 23.52
N THR A 93 -1.30 1.19 22.59
CA THR A 93 -1.02 2.60 22.27
C THR A 93 -1.14 3.49 23.51
N GLU A 94 -2.23 3.35 24.27
CA GLU A 94 -2.41 4.16 25.49
C GLU A 94 -1.42 3.78 26.59
N LYS A 95 -1.17 2.48 26.79
CA LYS A 95 -0.22 1.99 27.79
C LYS A 95 1.21 2.51 27.58
N PHE A 96 1.66 2.60 26.32
CA PHE A 96 3.02 3.01 25.96
C PHE A 96 3.12 4.45 25.44
N LYS A 97 2.04 5.23 25.58
CA LYS A 97 1.98 6.61 25.11
C LYS A 97 3.13 7.44 25.66
N GLY A 98 3.85 8.11 24.77
CA GLY A 98 4.95 9.01 25.12
C GLY A 98 6.25 8.32 25.54
N GLN A 99 6.34 6.98 25.48
CA GLN A 99 7.59 6.27 25.77
C GLN A 99 8.56 6.28 24.59
N ALA A 100 8.04 6.13 23.36
CA ALA A 100 8.86 6.14 22.16
C ALA A 100 9.51 7.53 21.97
N THR A 101 10.79 7.52 21.62
CA THR A 101 11.60 8.71 21.37
C THR A 101 12.36 8.57 20.05
N LEU A 102 12.83 9.69 19.50
CA LEU A 102 13.74 9.70 18.37
C LEU A 102 15.16 10.03 18.84
N ALA A 103 16.12 9.24 18.39
CA ALA A 103 17.53 9.58 18.47
C ALA A 103 17.87 10.71 17.47
N ALA A 104 19.09 11.26 17.59
CA ALA A 104 19.54 12.36 16.74
C ALA A 104 19.60 12.01 15.23
N ASP A 105 19.73 10.72 14.90
CA ASP A 105 19.73 10.21 13.52
C ASP A 105 18.34 9.78 13.03
N GLY A 106 17.27 10.04 13.80
CA GLY A 106 15.90 9.67 13.47
C GLY A 106 15.51 8.24 13.85
N ALA A 107 16.45 7.43 14.38
CA ALA A 107 16.13 6.09 14.86
C ALA A 107 15.14 6.12 16.03
N ILE A 108 14.15 5.25 16.00
CA ILE A 108 13.22 5.08 17.12
C ILE A 108 13.91 4.36 18.28
N GLU A 109 13.67 4.86 19.49
CA GLU A 109 14.14 4.27 20.74
C GLU A 109 12.97 4.14 21.73
N ASN A 110 13.12 3.24 22.70
CA ASN A 110 12.13 3.02 23.77
C ASN A 110 10.72 2.63 23.28
N TYR A 111 10.60 2.08 22.07
CA TYR A 111 9.34 1.56 21.54
C TYR A 111 9.07 0.13 22.03
N THR A 112 7.80 -0.17 22.33
CA THR A 112 7.35 -1.52 22.73
C THR A 112 6.24 -2.05 21.83
N ALA A 113 5.07 -1.42 21.81
CA ALA A 113 3.91 -1.82 21.01
C ALA A 113 2.91 -0.66 20.85
N GLY A 114 1.94 -0.82 19.94
CA GLY A 114 0.95 0.21 19.63
C GLY A 114 1.48 1.30 18.71
N ARG A 115 0.75 2.41 18.60
CA ARG A 115 1.15 3.59 17.83
C ARG A 115 2.24 4.36 18.59
N PRO A 116 3.44 4.55 18.02
CA PRO A 116 4.54 5.21 18.73
C PRO A 116 4.27 6.69 19.10
N PHE A 117 3.74 7.48 18.15
CA PHE A 117 3.60 8.93 18.28
C PHE A 117 2.17 9.40 17.97
N ASP A 118 1.71 10.44 18.66
CA ASP A 118 0.38 11.01 18.43
C ASP A 118 0.39 11.97 17.23
N PRO A 119 -0.24 11.61 16.09
CA PRO A 119 -0.21 12.43 14.89
C PRO A 119 -0.99 13.75 15.06
N ALA A 120 -1.84 13.90 16.09
CA ALA A 120 -2.50 15.16 16.38
C ALA A 120 -1.51 16.28 16.79
N THR A 121 -0.29 15.91 17.16
CA THR A 121 0.77 16.85 17.57
C THR A 121 1.70 17.29 16.43
N PHE A 122 1.57 16.68 15.24
CA PHE A 122 2.50 16.89 14.14
C PHE A 122 2.28 18.24 13.45
N THR A 123 3.38 18.88 13.06
CA THR A 123 3.37 20.20 12.39
C THR A 123 3.76 20.07 10.92
N PRO A 124 2.94 20.55 9.97
CA PRO A 124 3.29 20.59 8.54
C PRO A 124 4.67 21.23 8.28
N GLY A 125 5.48 20.60 7.42
CA GLY A 125 6.86 20.98 7.10
C GLY A 125 7.91 20.50 8.10
N SER A 126 7.50 19.80 9.17
CA SER A 126 8.42 19.30 10.20
C SER A 126 9.14 18.03 9.74
N LYS A 127 10.48 18.06 9.75
CA LYS A 127 11.32 16.87 9.51
C LYS A 127 11.25 15.87 10.66
N GLU A 128 11.25 16.36 11.90
CA GLU A 128 11.14 15.51 13.08
C GLU A 128 9.80 14.77 13.10
N ASP A 129 8.70 15.45 12.77
CA ASP A 129 7.39 14.78 12.69
C ASP A 129 7.27 13.89 11.45
N GLY A 130 8.05 14.15 10.40
CA GLY A 130 8.22 13.21 9.28
C GLY A 130 8.80 11.88 9.76
N TRP A 131 9.84 11.92 10.60
CA TRP A 131 10.39 10.73 11.26
C TRP A 131 9.35 10.03 12.15
N LYS A 132 8.61 10.79 12.97
CA LYS A 132 7.53 10.21 13.80
C LYS A 132 6.46 9.53 12.94
N MET A 133 6.10 10.14 11.80
CA MET A 133 5.08 9.61 10.90
C MET A 133 5.51 8.31 10.23
N VAL A 134 6.75 8.21 9.73
CA VAL A 134 7.22 6.94 9.15
C VAL A 134 7.28 5.84 10.22
N TRP A 135 7.63 6.15 11.47
CA TRP A 135 7.57 5.14 12.53
C TRP A 135 6.13 4.73 12.87
N ASN A 136 5.17 5.65 12.85
CA ASN A 136 3.75 5.30 12.96
C ASN A 136 3.33 4.36 11.82
N TRP A 137 3.79 4.60 10.58
CA TRP A 137 3.54 3.70 9.44
C TRP A 137 4.13 2.30 9.65
N MET A 138 5.38 2.22 10.11
CA MET A 138 6.09 0.95 10.35
C MET A 138 5.42 0.10 11.43
N TYR A 139 4.83 0.75 12.45
CA TYR A 139 4.21 0.12 13.61
C TYR A 139 2.68 0.25 13.64
N ARG A 140 2.05 0.48 12.48
CA ARG A 140 0.59 0.44 12.34
C ARG A 140 0.05 -0.96 12.63
N TRP A 141 -1.24 -1.04 12.92
CA TRP A 141 -1.91 -2.31 13.18
C TRP A 141 -1.98 -3.17 11.92
N GLN A 142 -1.39 -4.38 11.98
CA GLN A 142 -1.37 -5.35 10.88
C GLN A 142 -1.74 -6.76 11.37
N ASN A 143 -2.37 -6.87 12.55
CA ASN A 143 -2.55 -8.12 13.28
C ASN A 143 -1.21 -8.90 13.41
N ASP A 144 -1.17 -10.16 12.99
CA ASP A 144 0.03 -11.00 13.03
C ASP A 144 0.92 -10.87 11.76
N GLY A 145 0.46 -10.11 10.76
CA GLY A 145 1.05 -10.00 9.44
C GLY A 145 0.03 -10.25 8.34
N LEU A 146 0.49 -10.41 7.10
CA LEU A 146 -0.39 -10.63 5.94
C LEU A 146 0.04 -11.91 5.22
N LYS A 147 -0.90 -12.80 4.94
CA LYS A 147 -0.70 -13.90 4.02
C LYS A 147 -1.58 -13.69 2.79
N ILE A 148 -1.02 -13.90 1.60
CA ILE A 148 -1.76 -13.89 0.34
C ILE A 148 -1.46 -15.21 -0.35
N ALA A 149 -2.51 -15.98 -0.61
CA ALA A 149 -2.38 -17.26 -1.29
C ALA A 149 -1.87 -17.11 -2.73
N GLU A 150 -2.36 -16.07 -3.42
CA GLU A 150 -2.03 -15.81 -4.82
C GLU A 150 -1.95 -14.31 -5.11
N VAL A 151 -0.72 -13.81 -5.26
CA VAL A 151 -0.43 -12.50 -5.82
C VAL A 151 -0.20 -12.67 -7.31
N HIS A 152 -0.84 -11.86 -8.15
CA HIS A 152 -0.39 -11.68 -9.53
C HIS A 152 0.38 -10.39 -9.66
N TRP A 153 1.31 -10.34 -10.61
CA TRP A 153 1.87 -9.11 -11.15
C TRP A 153 1.54 -9.13 -12.63
N VAL A 154 0.68 -8.22 -13.09
CA VAL A 154 0.14 -8.19 -14.46
C VAL A 154 0.71 -6.97 -15.16
N TRP A 155 1.52 -7.18 -16.20
CA TRP A 155 2.09 -6.11 -17.01
C TRP A 155 1.03 -5.63 -17.98
N VAL A 156 0.69 -4.35 -17.88
CA VAL A 156 -0.31 -3.70 -18.70
C VAL A 156 0.36 -2.63 -19.54
N ARG A 157 0.03 -2.61 -20.84
CA ARG A 157 0.32 -1.49 -21.74
C ARG A 157 -0.94 -0.70 -21.97
N ARG A 158 -0.82 0.63 -22.00
CA ARG A 158 -1.94 1.51 -22.29
C ARG A 158 -2.48 1.21 -23.70
N GLY A 159 -3.80 1.15 -23.81
CA GLY A 159 -4.49 0.79 -25.04
C GLY A 159 -4.43 -0.71 -25.39
N GLY A 160 -5.27 -1.11 -26.33
CA GLY A 160 -5.42 -2.52 -26.73
C GLY A 160 -6.40 -3.29 -25.86
N ASP A 161 -6.30 -4.61 -25.94
CA ASP A 161 -7.21 -5.58 -25.31
C ASP A 161 -6.40 -6.76 -24.74
N HIS A 162 -6.94 -7.40 -23.71
CA HIS A 162 -6.34 -8.54 -23.02
C HIS A 162 -7.23 -9.79 -23.04
N SER A 163 -8.39 -9.76 -23.72
CA SER A 163 -9.32 -10.89 -23.77
C SER A 163 -8.68 -12.20 -24.25
N GLY A 164 -7.65 -12.12 -25.10
CA GLY A 164 -6.87 -13.25 -25.61
C GLY A 164 -5.67 -13.68 -24.76
N HIS A 165 -5.36 -12.97 -23.67
CA HIS A 165 -4.23 -13.32 -22.80
C HIS A 165 -4.56 -14.57 -21.95
N GLU A 166 -3.55 -15.41 -21.68
CA GLU A 166 -3.74 -16.73 -21.02
C GLU A 166 -4.46 -16.64 -19.67
N VAL A 167 -4.20 -15.57 -18.89
CA VAL A 167 -4.84 -15.31 -17.59
C VAL A 167 -6.37 -15.26 -17.66
N MET A 168 -6.94 -14.85 -18.79
CA MET A 168 -8.39 -14.76 -18.99
C MET A 168 -9.06 -16.13 -19.11
N SER A 169 -8.28 -17.17 -19.46
CA SER A 169 -8.74 -18.56 -19.59
C SER A 169 -8.20 -19.48 -18.50
N ALA A 170 -7.22 -19.03 -17.73
CA ALA A 170 -6.57 -19.80 -16.66
C ALA A 170 -7.59 -20.28 -15.62
N ASP A 171 -7.43 -21.54 -15.19
CA ASP A 171 -8.30 -22.21 -14.22
C ASP A 171 -9.80 -22.10 -14.53
N GLY A 172 -10.16 -22.24 -15.81
CA GLY A 172 -11.56 -22.14 -16.25
C GLY A 172 -12.08 -20.71 -16.33
N GLY A 173 -11.18 -19.73 -16.47
CA GLY A 173 -11.54 -18.32 -16.63
C GLY A 173 -11.95 -17.63 -15.33
N LYS A 174 -11.60 -18.20 -14.17
CA LYS A 174 -12.00 -17.67 -12.85
C LYS A 174 -11.49 -16.25 -12.56
N TYR A 175 -10.50 -15.75 -13.32
CA TYR A 175 -9.97 -14.40 -13.16
C TYR A 175 -10.62 -13.37 -14.11
N ALA A 176 -11.32 -13.82 -15.15
CA ALA A 176 -11.80 -12.93 -16.21
C ALA A 176 -12.77 -11.86 -15.68
N GLU A 177 -13.56 -12.19 -14.66
CA GLU A 177 -14.54 -11.25 -14.10
C GLU A 177 -13.94 -10.01 -13.43
N TYR A 178 -12.64 -10.04 -13.11
CA TYR A 178 -11.93 -8.93 -12.46
C TYR A 178 -11.27 -7.97 -13.43
N TYR A 179 -11.17 -8.31 -14.72
CA TYR A 179 -10.55 -7.46 -15.73
C TYR A 179 -11.63 -7.05 -16.74
N ARG A 180 -12.24 -5.88 -16.51
CA ARG A 180 -13.40 -5.36 -17.26
C ARG A 180 -13.08 -4.12 -18.09
N GLY A 181 -11.81 -3.76 -18.19
CA GLY A 181 -11.33 -2.58 -18.93
C GLY A 181 -10.63 -2.93 -20.23
N GLY A 182 -9.92 -1.95 -20.78
CA GLY A 182 -8.96 -2.16 -21.87
C GLY A 182 -7.56 -2.52 -21.35
N GLY A 183 -6.56 -2.15 -22.14
CA GLY A 183 -5.16 -2.41 -21.84
C GLY A 183 -4.72 -3.81 -22.31
N ALA A 184 -3.53 -3.88 -22.90
CA ALA A 184 -2.95 -5.13 -23.36
C ALA A 184 -2.09 -5.76 -22.25
N PHE A 185 -2.30 -7.05 -21.98
CA PHE A 185 -1.47 -7.79 -21.04
C PHE A 185 -0.26 -8.40 -21.75
N GLU A 186 0.94 -8.11 -21.27
CA GLU A 186 2.18 -8.67 -21.83
C GLU A 186 2.68 -9.89 -21.06
N ARG A 187 2.47 -9.91 -19.75
CA ARG A 187 3.00 -10.96 -18.86
C ARG A 187 2.24 -10.97 -17.55
N VAL A 188 2.09 -12.16 -16.97
CA VAL A 188 1.60 -12.34 -15.61
C VAL A 188 2.59 -13.18 -14.83
N LEU A 189 3.14 -12.65 -13.74
CA LEU A 189 3.78 -13.48 -12.71
C LEU A 189 2.73 -13.85 -11.66
N ALA A 190 2.84 -15.03 -11.06
CA ALA A 190 1.99 -15.42 -9.94
C ALA A 190 2.78 -16.11 -8.84
N GLY A 191 2.33 -15.94 -7.60
CA GLY A 191 2.81 -16.74 -6.48
C GLY A 191 2.37 -16.22 -5.11
N PRO A 192 2.72 -16.95 -4.05
CA PRO A 192 2.29 -16.60 -2.69
C PRO A 192 3.14 -15.48 -2.11
N TYR A 193 2.54 -14.74 -1.18
CA TYR A 193 3.23 -13.77 -0.35
C TYR A 193 2.87 -14.01 1.12
N GLN A 194 3.84 -13.84 2.02
CA GLN A 194 3.56 -13.84 3.45
C GLN A 194 4.51 -12.89 4.18
N ARG A 195 3.98 -12.02 5.04
CA ARG A 195 4.70 -11.30 6.07
C ARG A 195 4.20 -11.75 7.43
N VAL A 196 5.11 -11.93 8.38
CA VAL A 196 4.79 -12.22 9.77
C VAL A 196 5.52 -11.27 10.69
N MET A 197 4.74 -10.61 11.55
CA MET A 197 5.21 -9.67 12.55
C MET A 197 5.72 -10.44 13.79
N MET A 198 6.98 -10.19 14.14
CA MET A 198 7.72 -10.88 15.19
C MET A 198 7.81 -10.05 16.47
N SER A 199 7.73 -8.71 16.36
CA SER A 199 7.70 -7.77 17.48
C SER A 199 6.65 -6.68 17.27
N GLY A 200 6.35 -5.89 18.30
CA GLY A 200 5.29 -4.88 18.26
C GLY A 200 3.87 -5.48 18.24
N ARG A 201 3.75 -6.77 18.60
CA ARG A 201 2.50 -7.54 18.57
C ARG A 201 1.59 -7.14 19.71
N ALA A 202 0.78 -6.11 19.49
CA ALA A 202 -0.15 -5.56 20.47
C ALA A 202 -1.16 -6.61 21.01
N ASP A 203 -1.42 -7.65 20.24
CA ASP A 203 -2.25 -8.81 20.54
C ASP A 203 -1.57 -9.88 21.42
N LEU A 204 -0.27 -9.75 21.69
CA LEU A 204 0.51 -10.69 22.51
C LEU A 204 1.10 -10.02 23.78
N PRO A 205 0.30 -9.38 24.64
CA PRO A 205 0.81 -8.70 25.83
C PRO A 205 1.51 -9.65 26.83
N GLU A 206 1.14 -10.93 26.87
CA GLU A 206 1.68 -11.96 27.75
C GLU A 206 3.08 -12.43 27.36
N THR A 207 3.49 -12.21 26.11
CA THR A 207 4.85 -12.54 25.62
C THR A 207 5.69 -11.29 25.37
N ASN A 208 5.39 -10.21 26.11
CA ASN A 208 6.05 -8.92 25.99
C ASN A 208 5.98 -8.37 24.54
N TYR A 209 4.82 -8.54 23.90
CA TYR A 209 4.52 -8.02 22.57
C TYR A 209 5.43 -8.59 21.48
N LYS A 210 5.93 -9.81 21.68
CA LYS A 210 6.87 -10.49 20.77
C LYS A 210 6.47 -11.94 20.57
N MET A 211 6.53 -12.39 19.32
CA MET A 211 6.35 -13.80 18.99
C MET A 211 7.37 -14.65 19.75
N ASN A 212 6.89 -15.71 20.43
CA ASN A 212 7.73 -16.62 21.20
C ASN A 212 8.67 -15.89 22.20
N ASN A 213 8.17 -14.86 22.89
CA ASN A 213 8.94 -14.01 23.82
C ASN A 213 10.18 -13.34 23.22
N GLY A 214 10.28 -13.24 21.89
CA GLY A 214 11.48 -12.74 21.20
C GLY A 214 12.65 -13.72 21.26
N GLU A 215 12.39 -15.03 21.37
CA GLU A 215 13.41 -16.07 21.39
C GLU A 215 13.49 -16.86 20.08
N GLY A 216 14.65 -17.48 19.86
CA GLY A 216 14.89 -18.35 18.70
C GLY A 216 14.68 -17.63 17.37
N PHE A 217 13.70 -18.08 16.59
CA PHE A 217 13.44 -17.60 15.23
C PHE A 217 12.90 -16.16 15.18
N ALA A 218 12.30 -15.69 16.27
CA ALA A 218 11.79 -14.32 16.44
C ALA A 218 12.80 -13.36 17.09
N LYS A 219 13.99 -13.85 17.47
CA LYS A 219 14.95 -13.07 18.27
C LYS A 219 15.50 -11.87 17.50
N ASN A 220 15.31 -10.69 18.07
CA ASN A 220 15.74 -9.39 17.53
C ASN A 220 15.16 -9.07 16.15
N THR A 221 14.06 -9.71 15.76
CA THR A 221 13.45 -9.54 14.44
C THR A 221 12.15 -8.77 14.58
N ASN A 222 11.92 -7.81 13.70
CA ASN A 222 10.66 -7.06 13.64
C ASN A 222 9.63 -7.79 12.77
N PHE A 223 10.02 -8.19 11.57
CA PHE A 223 9.21 -9.05 10.73
C PHE A 223 10.07 -9.95 9.84
N ARG A 224 9.44 -11.01 9.33
CA ARG A 224 9.95 -11.81 8.22
C ARG A 224 8.95 -11.79 7.08
N GLU A 225 9.45 -11.78 5.87
CA GLU A 225 8.65 -11.69 4.67
C GLU A 225 9.15 -12.64 3.60
N TYR A 226 8.24 -13.36 2.99
CA TYR A 226 8.47 -14.30 1.91
C TYR A 226 7.63 -13.89 0.69
N THR A 227 8.28 -13.76 -0.46
CA THR A 227 7.63 -13.61 -1.76
C THR A 227 8.06 -14.78 -2.64
N GLY A 228 7.11 -15.60 -3.09
CA GLY A 228 7.39 -16.73 -3.97
C GLY A 228 6.75 -16.53 -5.33
N PHE A 229 7.27 -17.24 -6.33
CA PHE A 229 6.71 -17.29 -7.67
C PHE A 229 6.54 -18.73 -8.12
N ASN A 230 5.34 -19.07 -8.58
CA ASN A 230 4.99 -20.40 -9.09
C ASN A 230 4.66 -20.41 -10.59
N SER A 231 4.51 -19.24 -11.21
CA SER A 231 4.22 -19.07 -12.63
C SER A 231 4.77 -17.73 -13.13
N PRO A 232 5.22 -17.62 -14.39
CA PRO A 232 5.31 -18.67 -15.42
C PRO A 232 6.52 -19.59 -15.25
N PHE A 233 6.61 -20.62 -16.10
CA PHE A 233 7.58 -21.71 -15.99
C PHE A 233 9.05 -21.26 -15.84
N ASP A 234 9.44 -20.19 -16.53
CA ASP A 234 10.82 -19.68 -16.54
C ASP A 234 11.26 -19.05 -15.21
N ILE A 235 10.31 -18.64 -14.37
CA ILE A 235 10.57 -18.04 -13.05
C ILE A 235 9.98 -18.86 -11.88
N ALA A 236 9.19 -19.89 -12.17
CA ALA A 236 8.61 -20.79 -11.18
C ALA A 236 9.68 -21.39 -10.25
N GLY A 237 9.45 -21.26 -8.95
CA GLY A 237 10.37 -21.61 -7.87
C GLY A 237 11.24 -20.44 -7.40
N THR A 238 11.23 -19.29 -8.08
CA THR A 238 11.91 -18.08 -7.58
C THR A 238 11.30 -17.65 -6.25
N ALA A 239 12.14 -17.27 -5.29
CA ALA A 239 11.67 -16.80 -4.00
C ALA A 239 12.58 -15.74 -3.41
N PHE A 240 12.00 -14.78 -2.71
CA PHE A 240 12.67 -13.76 -1.93
C PHE A 240 12.30 -13.93 -0.47
N LEU A 241 13.30 -13.76 0.41
CA LEU A 241 13.13 -13.74 1.85
C LEU A 241 13.75 -12.45 2.39
N ILE A 242 12.98 -11.67 3.14
CA ILE A 242 13.45 -10.47 3.84
C ILE A 242 13.27 -10.67 5.33
N LEU A 243 14.33 -10.39 6.08
CA LEU A 243 14.35 -10.36 7.52
C LEU A 243 14.68 -8.93 7.96
N ARG A 244 13.71 -8.27 8.61
CA ARG A 244 13.90 -6.96 9.24
C ARG A 244 14.16 -7.13 10.73
N TYR A 245 15.11 -6.35 11.24
CA TYR A 245 15.53 -6.38 12.63
C TYR A 245 14.77 -5.35 13.48
N ASP A 246 14.67 -5.62 14.79
CA ASP A 246 14.12 -4.68 15.77
C ASP A 246 14.99 -3.42 15.91
N ASP A 247 16.31 -3.57 15.73
CA ASP A 247 17.25 -2.46 15.68
C ASP A 247 17.10 -1.74 14.33
N PRO A 248 16.58 -0.50 14.30
CA PRO A 248 16.35 0.22 13.06
C PRO A 248 17.64 0.52 12.29
N ARG A 249 18.79 0.57 12.98
CA ARG A 249 20.10 0.85 12.37
C ARG A 249 20.70 -0.37 11.69
N LYS A 250 20.24 -1.57 12.04
CA LYS A 250 20.72 -2.81 11.43
C LYS A 250 20.07 -3.03 10.06
N ALA A 251 20.92 -3.26 9.06
CA ALA A 251 20.48 -3.61 7.72
C ALA A 251 19.69 -4.92 7.72
N ASP A 252 18.63 -4.95 6.90
CA ASP A 252 17.88 -6.17 6.64
C ASP A 252 18.82 -7.26 6.10
N ASP A 253 18.59 -8.50 6.52
CA ASP A 253 19.12 -9.63 5.76
C ASP A 253 18.10 -10.02 4.70
N SER A 254 18.57 -10.27 3.49
CA SER A 254 17.66 -10.57 2.39
C SER A 254 18.29 -11.53 1.41
N TRP A 255 17.49 -12.47 0.92
CA TRP A 255 17.94 -13.53 0.04
C TRP A 255 17.00 -13.70 -1.14
N ALA A 256 17.57 -14.07 -2.28
CA ALA A 256 16.84 -14.55 -3.45
C ALA A 256 17.32 -15.96 -3.78
N TYR A 257 16.37 -16.87 -4.01
CA TYR A 257 16.62 -18.15 -4.65
C TYR A 257 16.17 -18.06 -6.11
N ILE A 258 17.09 -18.36 -7.02
CA ILE A 258 16.83 -18.36 -8.47
C ILE A 258 17.00 -19.79 -8.99
N PRO A 259 15.93 -20.46 -9.47
CA PRO A 259 15.93 -21.87 -9.87
C PRO A 259 16.99 -22.21 -10.92
N SER A 260 17.18 -21.34 -11.91
CA SER A 260 18.17 -21.54 -12.99
C SER A 260 19.61 -21.59 -12.46
N LEU A 261 19.88 -20.98 -11.31
CA LEU A 261 21.18 -20.98 -10.64
C LEU A 261 21.28 -22.03 -9.53
N ARG A 262 20.14 -22.61 -9.09
CA ARG A 262 20.01 -23.54 -7.95
C ARG A 262 20.76 -23.07 -6.70
N ARG A 263 20.77 -21.76 -6.45
CA ARG A 263 21.54 -21.14 -5.37
C ARG A 263 20.74 -20.04 -4.72
N VAL A 264 20.87 -19.97 -3.40
CA VAL A 264 20.46 -18.83 -2.60
C VAL A 264 21.57 -17.78 -2.67
N ARG A 265 21.21 -16.54 -2.97
CA ARG A 265 22.12 -15.38 -2.97
C ARG A 265 21.58 -14.32 -2.04
N ARG A 266 22.47 -13.63 -1.35
CA ARG A 266 22.12 -12.41 -0.60
C ARG A 266 21.79 -11.30 -1.61
N ILE A 267 20.69 -10.59 -1.42
CA ILE A 267 20.37 -9.39 -2.21
C ILE A 267 20.85 -8.15 -1.46
N SER A 268 21.51 -7.25 -2.19
CA SER A 268 21.94 -5.96 -1.65
C SER A 268 20.75 -5.01 -1.52
N VAL A 269 20.96 -3.92 -0.80
CA VAL A 269 19.98 -2.83 -0.70
C VAL A 269 19.68 -2.23 -2.09
N GLU A 270 20.67 -2.11 -2.97
CA GLU A 270 20.48 -1.59 -4.34
C GLU A 270 19.51 -2.44 -5.15
N VAL A 271 19.59 -3.77 -5.01
CA VAL A 271 18.67 -4.70 -5.68
C VAL A 271 17.23 -4.55 -5.15
N LYS A 272 17.04 -4.06 -3.92
CA LYS A 272 15.69 -3.84 -3.38
C LYS A 272 14.99 -2.63 -3.99
N SER A 273 15.76 -1.62 -4.38
CA SER A 273 15.25 -0.43 -5.07
C SER A 273 15.18 -0.61 -6.60
N ASP A 274 15.55 -1.79 -7.11
CA ASP A 274 15.38 -2.13 -8.53
C ASP A 274 13.98 -2.72 -8.78
N SER A 275 13.57 -2.69 -10.05
CA SER A 275 12.34 -3.30 -10.53
C SER A 275 12.28 -4.79 -10.15
N LEU A 276 11.20 -5.20 -9.47
CA LEU A 276 10.99 -6.60 -9.13
C LEU A 276 10.68 -7.38 -10.42
N LEU A 277 11.65 -8.14 -10.92
CA LEU A 277 11.49 -9.02 -12.09
C LEU A 277 10.87 -8.32 -13.33
N GLY A 278 11.16 -7.04 -13.53
CA GLY A 278 10.69 -6.24 -14.66
C GLY A 278 9.37 -5.49 -14.44
N THR A 279 8.78 -5.56 -13.24
CA THR A 279 7.56 -4.81 -12.87
C THR A 279 7.84 -3.32 -12.74
N ASP A 280 6.78 -2.52 -12.65
CA ASP A 280 6.91 -1.09 -12.41
C ASP A 280 7.13 -0.73 -10.92
N HIS A 281 7.23 -1.72 -10.03
CA HIS A 281 7.52 -1.49 -8.61
C HIS A 281 8.80 -2.17 -8.13
N THR A 282 9.28 -1.73 -6.97
CA THR A 282 10.45 -2.31 -6.31
C THR A 282 10.02 -3.13 -5.08
N LEU A 283 10.95 -3.88 -4.47
CA LEU A 283 10.67 -4.57 -3.20
C LEU A 283 10.38 -3.58 -2.06
N GLU A 284 10.85 -2.34 -2.18
CA GLU A 284 10.64 -1.26 -1.22
C GLU A 284 9.30 -0.53 -1.41
N ASP A 285 8.57 -0.81 -2.48
CA ASP A 285 7.30 -0.14 -2.78
C ASP A 285 6.06 -0.90 -2.28
N PHE A 286 6.24 -2.12 -1.77
CA PHE A 286 5.12 -2.91 -1.24
C PHE A 286 4.40 -2.12 -0.15
N TYR A 287 3.06 -2.18 -0.14
CA TYR A 287 2.19 -1.38 0.73
C TYR A 287 2.30 0.15 0.57
N GLY A 288 2.98 0.64 -0.46
CA GLY A 288 3.30 2.06 -0.63
C GLY A 288 4.69 2.42 -0.07
N PHE A 289 5.14 1.76 1.00
CA PHE A 289 6.52 1.79 1.47
C PHE A 289 6.87 0.58 2.36
N ASN A 290 7.87 -0.17 1.93
CA ASN A 290 8.49 -1.30 2.62
C ASN A 290 10.01 -1.12 2.81
N GLY A 291 10.58 0.00 2.38
CA GLY A 291 11.98 0.34 2.60
C GLY A 291 12.34 0.48 4.09
N ARG A 292 13.62 0.74 4.37
CA ARG A 292 14.08 1.01 5.73
C ARG A 292 13.99 2.50 6.01
N PRO A 293 13.30 2.96 7.08
CA PRO A 293 13.20 4.39 7.39
C PRO A 293 14.55 5.09 7.45
N MET A 294 15.57 4.43 8.02
CA MET A 294 16.93 4.94 8.19
C MET A 294 17.71 5.19 6.87
N GLU A 295 17.17 4.81 5.71
CA GLU A 295 17.81 5.01 4.39
C GLU A 295 17.22 6.22 3.64
N HIS A 296 16.30 6.94 4.29
CA HIS A 296 15.62 8.10 3.76
C HIS A 296 15.55 9.20 4.82
N GLU A 297 15.45 10.45 4.37
CA GLU A 297 14.96 11.55 5.20
C GLU A 297 13.46 11.72 5.00
N TRP A 298 12.81 12.29 6.01
CA TRP A 298 11.35 12.39 6.06
C TRP A 298 10.90 13.81 6.39
N GLU A 299 9.76 14.18 5.84
CA GLU A 299 9.05 15.41 6.15
C GLU A 299 7.56 15.12 6.27
N TYR A 300 6.94 15.58 7.35
CA TYR A 300 5.48 15.55 7.47
C TYR A 300 4.89 16.74 6.71
N VAL A 301 4.18 16.49 5.63
CA VAL A 301 3.66 17.52 4.73
C VAL A 301 2.39 18.15 5.29
N GLY A 302 1.56 17.36 5.97
CA GLY A 302 0.28 17.80 6.52
C GLY A 302 -0.82 16.79 6.22
N THR A 303 -2.07 17.21 6.40
CA THR A 303 -3.23 16.35 6.15
C THR A 303 -3.81 16.57 4.76
N ALA A 304 -4.59 15.63 4.23
CA ALA A 304 -5.45 15.84 3.06
C ALA A 304 -6.78 15.10 3.25
N ARG A 305 -7.80 15.48 2.49
CA ARG A 305 -9.02 14.68 2.30
C ARG A 305 -8.98 14.09 0.90
N ILE A 306 -9.00 12.77 0.80
CA ILE A 306 -8.91 12.06 -0.47
C ILE A 306 -10.01 11.01 -0.62
N LEU A 307 -10.44 10.75 -1.85
CA LEU A 307 -11.27 9.60 -2.19
C LEU A 307 -10.36 8.38 -2.39
N ALA A 308 -10.68 7.28 -1.72
CA ALA A 308 -9.95 6.03 -1.81
C ALA A 308 -10.88 4.82 -1.65
N VAL A 309 -10.50 3.68 -2.23
CA VAL A 309 -11.14 2.39 -1.99
C VAL A 309 -10.62 1.79 -0.68
N ALA A 310 -11.09 2.33 0.44
CA ALA A 310 -10.71 1.91 1.79
C ALA A 310 -11.49 0.67 2.28
N ARG A 311 -12.74 0.54 1.83
CA ARG A 311 -13.63 -0.58 2.18
C ARG A 311 -14.40 -1.01 0.94
N SER A 312 -13.75 -1.81 0.11
CA SER A 312 -14.31 -2.37 -1.12
C SER A 312 -15.62 -3.12 -0.87
N ARG A 313 -16.55 -3.03 -1.84
CA ARG A 313 -17.78 -3.83 -1.88
C ARG A 313 -17.55 -5.29 -2.29
N THR A 314 -16.31 -5.64 -2.61
CA THR A 314 -15.88 -6.99 -2.99
C THR A 314 -14.65 -7.40 -2.19
N THR A 315 -14.24 -8.67 -2.30
CA THR A 315 -13.02 -9.19 -1.65
C THR A 315 -11.79 -9.13 -2.55
N ASP A 316 -11.97 -8.97 -3.86
CA ASP A 316 -10.87 -8.83 -4.83
C ASP A 316 -11.13 -7.63 -5.75
N THR A 317 -10.11 -6.85 -6.08
CA THR A 317 -10.25 -5.67 -6.93
C THR A 317 -10.78 -6.02 -8.32
N VAL A 318 -11.78 -5.26 -8.78
CA VAL A 318 -12.26 -5.27 -10.17
C VAL A 318 -11.67 -4.07 -10.89
N TYR A 319 -10.94 -4.31 -11.96
CA TYR A 319 -10.29 -3.29 -12.77
C TYR A 319 -11.11 -2.95 -14.01
N TYR A 320 -11.17 -1.67 -14.36
CA TYR A 320 -11.84 -1.18 -15.56
C TYR A 320 -11.15 0.05 -16.16
N GLY A 321 -11.83 0.71 -17.10
CA GLY A 321 -11.38 1.92 -17.76
C GLY A 321 -10.53 1.65 -19.00
N PRO A 322 -10.15 2.69 -19.75
CA PRO A 322 -9.47 2.55 -21.04
C PRO A 322 -8.17 1.75 -20.97
N SER A 323 -7.42 1.90 -19.88
CA SER A 323 -6.15 1.18 -19.65
C SER A 323 -6.30 -0.05 -18.76
N GLY A 324 -7.50 -0.31 -18.22
CA GLY A 324 -7.74 -1.47 -17.36
C GLY A 324 -7.07 -1.42 -15.98
N TRP A 325 -6.73 -0.24 -15.44
CA TRP A 325 -6.08 -0.08 -14.13
C TRP A 325 -6.89 0.68 -13.08
N ALA A 326 -8.02 1.28 -13.45
CA ALA A 326 -8.87 1.98 -12.50
C ALA A 326 -9.72 0.97 -11.72
N PRO A 327 -9.89 1.11 -10.39
CA PRO A 327 -10.78 0.23 -9.65
C PRO A 327 -12.24 0.62 -9.85
N LEU A 328 -13.09 -0.37 -10.14
CA LEU A 328 -14.54 -0.23 -10.19
C LEU A 328 -15.13 -0.63 -8.83
N ASP A 329 -15.29 0.34 -7.93
CA ASP A 329 -15.61 0.06 -6.54
C ASP A 329 -16.34 1.21 -5.81
N ASP A 330 -16.54 1.02 -4.51
CA ASP A 330 -16.94 2.03 -3.54
C ASP A 330 -15.75 2.89 -3.09
N TRP A 331 -15.93 4.20 -3.15
CA TRP A 331 -14.94 5.21 -2.82
C TRP A 331 -15.35 5.98 -1.59
N ALA A 332 -14.50 5.97 -0.58
CA ALA A 332 -14.71 6.68 0.66
C ALA A 332 -13.86 7.93 0.73
N LEU A 333 -14.44 9.01 1.26
CA LEU A 333 -13.68 10.20 1.59
C LEU A 333 -12.94 9.98 2.90
N ARG A 334 -11.61 10.02 2.84
CA ARG A 334 -10.70 9.70 3.95
C ARG A 334 -9.86 10.91 4.31
N THR A 335 -9.66 11.13 5.61
CA THR A 335 -8.64 12.07 6.08
C THR A 335 -7.33 11.30 6.23
N VAL A 336 -6.30 11.79 5.57
CA VAL A 336 -4.99 11.16 5.52
C VAL A 336 -3.90 12.13 5.95
N ASP A 337 -2.83 11.59 6.52
CA ASP A 337 -1.55 12.23 6.77
C ASP A 337 -0.65 12.00 5.54
N VAL A 338 -0.03 13.05 5.02
CA VAL A 338 0.88 13.01 3.86
C VAL A 338 2.31 13.15 4.35
N MET A 339 3.17 12.20 4.00
CA MET A 339 4.60 12.26 4.26
C MET A 339 5.40 12.29 2.97
N ARG A 340 6.50 13.04 2.97
CA ARG A 340 7.47 13.13 1.89
C ARG A 340 8.75 12.40 2.29
N MET A 341 9.17 11.48 1.43
CA MET A 341 10.37 10.66 1.57
C MET A 341 11.46 11.19 0.63
N TYR A 342 12.67 11.34 1.15
CA TYR A 342 13.86 11.72 0.40
C TYR A 342 14.92 10.62 0.52
N PRO A 343 15.12 9.78 -0.52
CA PRO A 343 16.16 8.77 -0.49
C PRO A 343 17.56 9.38 -0.31
N GLN A 344 18.33 8.85 0.65
CA GLN A 344 19.67 9.38 0.97
C GLN A 344 20.74 8.88 -0.02
N ARG A 345 20.56 7.70 -0.60
CA ARG A 345 21.53 7.12 -1.56
C ARG A 345 21.46 7.86 -2.90
N GLU A 346 22.61 8.29 -3.40
CA GLU A 346 22.73 8.99 -4.69
C GLU A 346 22.14 8.16 -5.84
N ASN A 347 22.40 6.85 -5.85
CA ASN A 347 21.94 5.91 -6.88
C ASN A 347 20.52 5.36 -6.67
N HIS A 348 19.79 5.80 -5.64
CA HIS A 348 18.39 5.42 -5.49
C HIS A 348 17.58 5.97 -6.68
N PRO A 349 16.66 5.23 -7.31
CA PRO A 349 15.99 5.67 -8.54
C PRO A 349 15.10 6.92 -8.35
N TYR A 350 14.44 7.03 -7.19
CA TYR A 350 13.59 8.19 -6.87
C TYR A 350 14.41 9.36 -6.29
N SER A 351 14.02 10.60 -6.61
CA SER A 351 14.44 11.80 -5.90
C SER A 351 13.56 12.11 -4.69
N THR A 352 12.26 11.83 -4.81
CA THR A 352 11.24 12.10 -3.81
C THR A 352 10.08 11.12 -4.01
N LYS A 353 9.41 10.74 -2.92
CA LYS A 353 8.13 10.05 -2.94
C LYS A 353 7.17 10.65 -1.92
N PHE A 354 5.91 10.84 -2.28
CA PHE A 354 4.84 11.17 -1.33
C PHE A 354 4.01 9.93 -1.05
N ILE A 355 3.54 9.79 0.19
CA ILE A 355 2.74 8.65 0.64
C ILE A 355 1.58 9.18 1.48
N TYR A 356 0.37 8.73 1.15
CA TYR A 356 -0.89 9.15 1.79
C TYR A 356 -1.37 8.05 2.74
N VAL A 357 -1.34 8.34 4.04
CA VAL A 357 -1.62 7.37 5.12
C VAL A 357 -2.88 7.77 5.89
N ASP A 358 -3.87 6.89 5.98
CA ASP A 358 -5.12 7.10 6.69
C ASP A 358 -4.91 7.37 8.19
N ARG A 359 -5.57 8.40 8.73
CA ARG A 359 -5.44 8.73 10.16
C ARG A 359 -6.13 7.73 11.09
N GLN A 360 -7.16 7.04 10.60
CA GLN A 360 -7.95 6.10 11.40
C GLN A 360 -7.27 4.73 11.45
N SER A 361 -6.94 4.15 10.29
CA SER A 361 -6.36 2.81 10.19
C SER A 361 -4.83 2.78 10.19
N GLY A 362 -4.18 3.84 9.69
CA GLY A 362 -2.74 3.89 9.47
C GLY A 362 -2.27 3.27 8.15
N GLU A 363 -3.19 2.83 7.28
CA GLU A 363 -2.85 2.24 5.97
C GLU A 363 -2.68 3.28 4.86
N ALA A 364 -2.03 2.91 3.76
CA ALA A 364 -1.80 3.80 2.63
C ALA A 364 -2.77 3.50 1.47
N TYR A 365 -3.19 4.55 0.76
CA TYR A 365 -4.06 4.45 -0.42
C TYR A 365 -3.41 4.95 -1.70
N TYR A 366 -2.54 5.95 -1.60
CA TYR A 366 -1.79 6.49 -2.72
C TYR A 366 -0.32 6.68 -2.36
N ALA A 367 0.51 6.58 -3.39
CA ALA A 367 1.85 7.14 -3.37
C ALA A 367 2.23 7.65 -4.76
N ASN A 368 3.22 8.51 -4.85
CA ASN A 368 3.71 9.07 -6.11
C ASN A 368 5.19 9.40 -5.97
N ALA A 369 5.99 8.97 -6.96
CA ALA A 369 7.43 9.09 -6.97
C ALA A 369 7.90 9.92 -8.17
N PHE A 370 8.95 10.70 -7.92
CA PHE A 370 9.59 11.58 -8.87
C PHE A 370 11.00 11.07 -9.17
N ASP A 371 11.43 11.22 -10.41
CA ASP A 371 12.76 10.83 -10.86
C ASP A 371 13.85 11.84 -10.42
N LYS A 372 15.11 11.59 -10.81
CA LYS A 372 16.23 12.49 -10.48
C LYS A 372 16.20 13.84 -11.19
N ALA A 373 15.43 14.00 -12.26
CA ALA A 373 15.19 15.29 -12.90
C ALA A 373 14.12 16.12 -12.15
N GLY A 374 13.42 15.52 -11.18
CA GLY A 374 12.33 16.16 -10.45
C GLY A 374 11.00 16.06 -11.17
N GLU A 375 10.89 15.14 -12.14
CA GLU A 375 9.68 14.93 -12.92
C GLU A 375 8.88 13.76 -12.35
N LEU A 376 7.55 13.88 -12.38
CA LEU A 376 6.65 12.80 -11.99
C LEU A 376 6.96 11.56 -12.83
N TRP A 377 7.16 10.43 -12.15
CA TRP A 377 7.51 9.18 -12.82
C TRP A 377 6.46 8.10 -12.59
N LYS A 378 6.15 7.81 -11.32
CA LYS A 378 5.28 6.68 -10.97
C LYS A 378 4.22 7.06 -9.97
N ILE A 379 3.06 6.44 -10.10
CA ILE A 379 1.94 6.58 -9.18
C ILE A 379 1.46 5.20 -8.72
N TRP A 380 1.01 5.13 -7.47
CA TRP A 380 0.49 3.93 -6.83
C TRP A 380 -0.96 4.16 -6.38
N GLN A 381 -1.81 3.17 -6.61
CA GLN A 381 -3.17 3.09 -6.07
C GLN A 381 -3.31 1.78 -5.31
N ILE A 382 -3.74 1.85 -4.05
CA ILE A 382 -3.83 0.69 -3.16
C ILE A 382 -5.29 0.52 -2.76
N GLN A 383 -5.87 -0.64 -3.06
CA GLN A 383 -7.27 -0.95 -2.73
C GLN A 383 -7.33 -1.89 -1.52
N LYS A 384 -8.35 -1.68 -0.70
CA LYS A 384 -8.56 -2.39 0.56
C LYS A 384 -10.00 -2.87 0.70
N SER A 385 -10.16 -3.99 1.40
CA SER A 385 -11.44 -4.43 1.97
C SER A 385 -11.36 -4.50 3.49
N TRP A 386 -12.48 -4.64 4.19
CA TRP A 386 -12.48 -4.68 5.65
C TRP A 386 -12.72 -6.09 6.19
N THR A 387 -11.88 -6.55 7.13
CA THR A 387 -11.97 -7.94 7.65
C THR A 387 -13.27 -8.23 8.39
N GLU A 388 -13.94 -7.21 8.92
CA GLU A 388 -15.19 -7.38 9.67
C GLU A 388 -16.44 -7.37 8.77
N ASP A 389 -16.26 -7.25 7.44
CA ASP A 389 -17.38 -7.30 6.52
C ASP A 389 -17.94 -8.71 6.35
N PRO A 390 -19.27 -8.89 6.32
CA PRO A 390 -19.88 -10.20 6.09
C PRO A 390 -19.41 -10.85 4.78
N GLN A 391 -19.19 -10.06 3.74
CA GLN A 391 -18.69 -10.56 2.45
C GLN A 391 -17.26 -11.09 2.54
N TYR A 392 -16.41 -10.47 3.38
CA TYR A 392 -15.05 -10.92 3.60
C TYR A 392 -15.09 -12.26 4.31
N ALA A 393 -15.82 -12.35 5.43
CA ALA A 393 -16.02 -13.60 6.18
C ALA A 393 -16.58 -14.75 5.32
N ALA A 394 -17.52 -14.45 4.42
CA ALA A 394 -18.15 -15.44 3.54
C ALA A 394 -17.25 -15.94 2.40
N GLN A 395 -16.16 -15.23 2.08
CA GLN A 395 -15.28 -15.54 0.95
C GLN A 395 -13.82 -15.74 1.34
N GLN A 396 -13.51 -15.95 2.63
CA GLN A 396 -12.12 -16.10 3.10
C GLN A 396 -11.39 -17.30 2.47
N ASP A 397 -12.12 -18.37 2.12
CA ASP A 397 -11.57 -19.58 1.49
C ASP A 397 -11.45 -19.45 -0.04
N LYS A 398 -12.03 -18.40 -0.64
CA LYS A 398 -11.84 -18.08 -2.05
C LYS A 398 -10.35 -17.87 -2.32
N PHE A 399 -9.86 -18.46 -3.41
CA PHE A 399 -8.43 -18.51 -3.74
C PHE A 399 -7.53 -19.12 -2.64
N LYS A 400 -8.07 -20.02 -1.79
CA LYS A 400 -7.31 -20.72 -0.74
C LYS A 400 -6.76 -19.79 0.34
N GLY A 401 -7.46 -18.69 0.64
CA GLY A 401 -7.15 -17.88 1.81
C GLY A 401 -7.32 -18.67 3.10
N ASP A 402 -6.49 -18.36 4.09
CA ASP A 402 -6.64 -18.96 5.43
C ASP A 402 -7.72 -18.21 6.23
N PRO A 403 -8.32 -18.85 7.26
CA PRO A 403 -9.25 -18.16 8.15
C PRO A 403 -8.61 -16.93 8.80
N THR A 404 -9.32 -15.80 8.77
CA THR A 404 -8.98 -14.61 9.55
C THR A 404 -9.83 -14.58 10.82
N PRO A 405 -9.24 -14.48 12.02
CA PRO A 405 -10.00 -14.41 13.27
C PRO A 405 -10.96 -13.23 13.28
N ALA A 406 -12.17 -13.46 13.81
CA ALA A 406 -13.12 -12.36 14.05
C ALA A 406 -12.51 -11.33 15.01
N GLY A 407 -12.75 -10.04 14.76
CA GLY A 407 -12.17 -8.97 15.57
C GLY A 407 -10.71 -8.64 15.20
N ALA A 408 -10.17 -9.21 14.13
CA ALA A 408 -8.85 -8.81 13.60
C ALA A 408 -8.81 -7.31 13.29
N ARG A 409 -9.92 -6.74 12.78
CA ARG A 409 -10.10 -5.30 12.49
C ARG A 409 -8.93 -4.72 11.70
N VAL A 410 -8.67 -5.32 10.53
CA VAL A 410 -7.62 -4.90 9.61
C VAL A 410 -8.24 -4.54 8.25
N GLU A 411 -7.67 -3.54 7.58
CA GLU A 411 -7.93 -3.34 6.17
C GLU A 411 -7.14 -4.37 5.35
N SER A 412 -7.85 -5.39 4.88
CA SER A 412 -7.30 -6.42 4.03
C SER A 412 -6.78 -5.87 2.71
N PHE A 413 -5.56 -6.25 2.36
CA PHE A 413 -4.87 -5.77 1.18
C PHE A 413 -5.41 -6.48 -0.07
N GLN A 414 -6.02 -5.73 -0.99
CA GLN A 414 -6.58 -6.31 -2.22
C GLN A 414 -5.66 -6.12 -3.42
N SER A 415 -4.97 -4.99 -3.52
CA SER A 415 -4.08 -4.72 -4.65
C SER A 415 -3.19 -3.50 -4.45
N ILE A 416 -2.16 -3.43 -5.29
CA ILE A 416 -1.32 -2.24 -5.48
C ILE A 416 -1.04 -2.05 -6.96
N ASN A 417 -1.71 -1.09 -7.58
CA ASN A 417 -1.54 -0.79 -8.99
C ASN A 417 -0.47 0.27 -9.13
N VAL A 418 0.45 0.07 -10.07
CA VAL A 418 1.55 1.00 -10.30
C VAL A 418 1.53 1.40 -11.75
N VAL A 419 1.54 2.71 -12.00
CA VAL A 419 1.62 3.27 -13.35
C VAL A 419 2.94 4.01 -13.49
N ASP A 420 3.75 3.60 -14.46
CA ASP A 420 4.92 4.32 -14.94
C ASP A 420 4.47 5.28 -16.04
N LEU A 421 4.26 6.53 -15.64
CA LEU A 421 3.71 7.59 -16.47
C LEU A 421 4.68 8.04 -17.57
N GLN A 422 5.98 7.86 -17.37
CA GLN A 422 7.00 8.21 -18.36
C GLN A 422 7.11 7.17 -19.47
N ASN A 423 6.78 5.90 -19.18
CA ASN A 423 6.86 4.80 -20.14
C ASN A 423 5.49 4.28 -20.60
N ASP A 424 4.40 4.95 -20.23
CA ASP A 424 3.03 4.64 -20.62
C ASP A 424 2.61 3.18 -20.37
N ARG A 425 2.96 2.69 -19.18
CA ARG A 425 2.73 1.30 -18.78
C ARG A 425 2.42 1.18 -17.30
N GLY A 426 1.91 0.02 -16.90
CA GLY A 426 1.72 -0.27 -15.49
C GLY A 426 1.83 -1.74 -15.14
N THR A 427 1.85 -1.99 -13.84
CA THR A 427 1.76 -3.30 -13.23
C THR A 427 0.57 -3.33 -12.28
N LEU A 428 -0.43 -4.16 -12.56
CA LEU A 428 -1.50 -4.46 -11.60
C LEU A 428 -1.03 -5.56 -10.67
N VAL A 429 -1.33 -5.44 -9.38
CA VAL A 429 -0.90 -6.43 -8.39
C VAL A 429 -2.09 -6.90 -7.57
N PRO A 430 -3.05 -7.65 -8.14
CA PRO A 430 -4.16 -8.20 -7.37
C PRO A 430 -3.65 -9.28 -6.39
N CYS A 431 -4.11 -9.17 -5.16
CA CYS A 431 -3.80 -10.04 -4.04
C CYS A 431 -5.05 -10.83 -3.66
N ARG A 432 -5.05 -12.13 -3.97
CA ARG A 432 -6.21 -13.01 -3.82
C ARG A 432 -6.00 -14.02 -2.70
N GLY A 433 -7.07 -14.28 -1.96
CA GLY A 433 -6.97 -15.09 -0.74
C GLY A 433 -6.11 -14.42 0.32
N ALA A 434 -6.22 -13.09 0.45
CA ALA A 434 -5.59 -12.31 1.51
C ALA A 434 -6.20 -12.70 2.86
N SER A 435 -5.35 -12.98 3.85
CA SER A 435 -5.77 -13.40 5.18
C SER A 435 -4.79 -12.98 6.28
N TYR A 436 -5.30 -12.96 7.50
CA TYR A 436 -4.59 -12.61 8.73
C TYR A 436 -4.74 -13.75 9.75
N PRO A 437 -4.18 -14.95 9.47
CA PRO A 437 -4.41 -16.13 10.30
C PRO A 437 -3.78 -15.99 11.69
N ASP A 438 -4.13 -16.83 12.67
CA ASP A 438 -3.33 -16.91 13.90
C ASP A 438 -2.10 -17.79 13.63
N THR A 439 -1.01 -17.14 13.23
CA THR A 439 0.16 -17.86 12.73
C THR A 439 1.09 -18.34 13.84
N GLU A 440 1.11 -19.66 14.06
CA GLU A 440 2.09 -20.29 14.95
C GLU A 440 3.51 -20.32 14.34
N LEU A 441 4.53 -20.25 15.20
CA LEU A 441 5.94 -20.26 14.80
C LEU A 441 6.32 -21.51 13.99
N SER A 442 5.76 -22.66 14.34
CA SER A 442 5.97 -23.95 13.66
C SER A 442 5.54 -23.90 12.19
N LYS A 443 4.46 -23.18 11.88
CA LYS A 443 3.88 -23.07 10.53
C LYS A 443 4.74 -22.22 9.60
N ILE A 444 5.44 -21.22 10.14
CA ILE A 444 6.21 -20.26 9.32
C ILE A 444 7.68 -20.59 9.16
N LYS A 445 8.27 -21.36 10.07
CA LYS A 445 9.68 -21.76 9.96
C LYS A 445 9.97 -22.39 8.60
N ARG A 446 9.07 -23.27 8.13
CA ARG A 446 9.24 -23.95 6.84
C ARG A 446 9.28 -22.97 5.66
N THR A 447 8.50 -21.89 5.71
CA THR A 447 8.41 -20.93 4.60
C THR A 447 9.44 -19.80 4.69
N HIS A 448 9.83 -19.39 5.90
CA HIS A 448 10.63 -18.17 6.17
C HIS A 448 12.06 -18.44 6.68
N ASP A 449 12.50 -19.70 6.74
CA ASP A 449 13.91 -20.03 6.98
C ASP A 449 14.66 -20.11 5.65
N VAL A 450 15.81 -19.44 5.60
CA VAL A 450 16.71 -19.45 4.45
C VAL A 450 17.14 -20.86 4.06
N ASN A 451 17.27 -21.77 5.04
CA ASN A 451 17.67 -23.16 4.81
C ASN A 451 16.63 -23.93 3.98
N TYR A 452 15.36 -23.52 4.03
CA TYR A 452 14.26 -24.16 3.28
C TYR A 452 14.02 -23.52 1.92
N LEU A 453 14.81 -22.52 1.50
CA LEU A 453 14.69 -21.93 0.16
C LEU A 453 15.22 -22.87 -0.94
N THR A 454 16.12 -23.80 -0.62
CA THR A 454 16.75 -24.71 -1.59
C THR A 454 16.04 -26.05 -1.75
N GLU A 455 15.07 -26.38 -0.90
CA GLU A 455 14.52 -27.74 -0.82
C GLU A 455 13.63 -28.17 -2.01
N GLY A 456 13.48 -27.32 -3.03
CA GLY A 456 12.58 -27.58 -4.16
C GLY A 456 11.13 -27.49 -3.70
N ARG A 457 10.44 -26.42 -4.10
CA ARG A 457 9.02 -26.23 -3.82
C ARG A 457 8.21 -26.33 -5.09
#